data_AF-A0A0B6YVX5-F1
#
_entry.id   AF-A0A0B6YVX5-F1
#
_cell.length_a   1.000
_cell.length_b   1.000
_cell.length_c   1.000
_cell.angle_alpha   90.00
_cell.angle_beta   90.00
_cell.angle_gamma   90.00
#
_symmetry.space_group_name_H-M   'P 1'
#
loop_
_entity.id
_entity.type
_entity.pdbx_description
1 polymer ?
#
loop_
_entity_poly.entity_id
_entity_poly.type
_entity_poly.pdbx_seq_one_letter_code
_entity_poly.pdbx_strand_id
1 'polypeptide(L)'
;MTEVQVLPVLYVVGTHYEVGHSIGSTFAERIKSFWKESRDIHEIDVPFHNSPNGKAFSESTLEVCKKNFPQYIREIQGIADGARMSFDDIFILNTSKEVHNVLSQDSLKQKKAKETAGCTDVIINTPTCKIIGHNEDCDPKIKPFGYIVSARILDESGIEVENFTAYCYPGVLAGT
;
A
#
# COMPACT_ATOMS: atom_id res chain seq x y z
N MET A 1 28.97 -13.77 -4.50
CA MET A 1 28.03 -13.52 -5.61
C MET A 1 27.03 -12.50 -5.10
N THR A 2 26.97 -11.32 -5.69
CA THR A 2 25.91 -10.34 -5.39
C THR A 2 24.61 -10.87 -5.98
N GLU A 3 23.64 -11.24 -5.14
CA GLU A 3 22.29 -11.57 -5.61
C GLU A 3 21.75 -10.42 -6.46
N VAL A 4 21.36 -10.74 -7.69
CA VAL A 4 20.62 -9.79 -8.53
C VAL A 4 19.23 -9.69 -7.92
N GLN A 5 18.97 -8.60 -7.23
CA GLN A 5 17.65 -8.30 -6.70
C GLN A 5 16.74 -7.93 -7.87
N VAL A 6 15.81 -8.83 -8.22
CA VAL A 6 14.84 -8.63 -9.30
C VAL A 6 13.53 -8.14 -8.69
N LEU A 7 12.95 -7.10 -9.28
CA LEU A 7 11.62 -6.60 -8.94
C LEU A 7 10.58 -7.43 -9.71
N PRO A 8 9.80 -8.30 -9.03
CA PRO A 8 8.86 -9.17 -9.73
C PRO A 8 7.67 -8.39 -10.26
N VAL A 9 7.09 -8.87 -11.36
CA VAL A 9 5.93 -8.26 -12.02
C VAL A 9 4.78 -9.26 -12.04
N LEU A 10 3.61 -8.84 -11.60
CA LEU A 10 2.35 -9.58 -11.76
C LEU A 10 1.51 -8.92 -12.84
N TYR A 11 1.07 -9.70 -13.83
CA TYR A 11 0.04 -9.30 -14.80
C TYR A 11 -1.28 -9.93 -14.39
N VAL A 12 -2.31 -9.12 -14.19
CA VAL A 12 -3.58 -9.59 -13.62
C VAL A 12 -4.77 -8.86 -14.24
N VAL A 13 -5.88 -9.58 -14.37
CA VAL A 13 -7.17 -9.06 -14.82
C VAL A 13 -8.25 -9.61 -13.91
N GLY A 14 -9.21 -8.76 -13.52
CA GLY A 14 -10.36 -9.18 -12.73
C GLY A 14 -11.05 -7.99 -12.07
N THR A 15 -12.06 -8.28 -11.25
CA THR A 15 -12.62 -7.30 -10.32
C THR A 15 -11.59 -6.86 -9.29
N HIS A 16 -11.85 -5.75 -8.59
CA HIS A 16 -11.00 -5.29 -7.48
C HIS A 16 -10.68 -6.39 -6.47
N TYR A 17 -11.66 -7.21 -6.08
CA TYR A 17 -11.43 -8.33 -5.16
C TYR A 17 -10.50 -9.40 -5.77
N GLU A 18 -10.74 -9.81 -7.01
CA GLU A 18 -9.96 -10.86 -7.67
C GLU A 18 -8.51 -10.42 -7.93
N VAL A 19 -8.33 -9.15 -8.30
CA VAL A 19 -7.01 -8.53 -8.45
C VAL A 19 -6.30 -8.48 -7.11
N GLY A 20 -6.96 -8.00 -6.06
CA GLY A 20 -6.44 -8.02 -4.70
C GLY A 20 -6.06 -9.44 -4.24
N HIS A 21 -6.93 -10.41 -4.46
CA HIS A 21 -6.68 -11.82 -4.12
C HIS A 21 -5.48 -12.41 -4.87
N SER A 22 -5.33 -12.06 -6.15
CA SER A 22 -4.18 -12.49 -6.96
C SER A 22 -2.88 -11.86 -6.48
N ILE A 23 -2.89 -10.57 -6.12
CA ILE A 23 -1.75 -9.88 -5.50
C ILE A 23 -1.38 -10.56 -4.18
N GLY A 24 -2.35 -10.72 -3.27
CA GLY A 24 -2.17 -11.33 -1.96
C GLY A 24 -1.63 -12.75 -2.07
N SER A 25 -2.17 -13.57 -2.99
CA SER A 25 -1.74 -14.95 -3.19
C SER A 25 -0.35 -15.04 -3.79
N THR A 26 -0.03 -14.19 -4.77
CA THR A 26 1.26 -14.20 -5.49
C THR A 26 2.40 -13.71 -4.60
N PHE A 27 2.15 -12.68 -3.80
CA PHE A 27 3.17 -12.02 -2.99
C PHE A 27 3.01 -12.27 -1.48
N ALA A 28 2.24 -13.29 -1.08
CA ALA A 28 1.92 -13.60 0.32
C ALA A 28 3.15 -13.59 1.24
N GLU A 29 4.24 -14.25 0.84
CA GLU A 29 5.45 -14.32 1.65
C GLU A 29 6.16 -12.96 1.76
N ARG A 30 6.12 -12.12 0.72
CA ARG A 30 6.70 -10.76 0.76
C ARG A 30 5.90 -9.87 1.70
N ILE A 31 4.58 -9.93 1.63
CA ILE A 31 3.67 -9.16 2.49
C ILE A 31 3.84 -9.58 3.95
N LYS A 32 3.82 -10.88 4.25
CA LYS A 32 4.01 -11.40 5.61
C LYS A 32 5.39 -11.10 6.18
N SER A 33 6.44 -11.20 5.36
CA SER A 33 7.80 -10.90 5.80
C SER A 33 7.96 -9.42 6.09
N PHE A 34 7.43 -8.55 5.22
CA PHE A 34 7.40 -7.11 5.49
C PHE A 34 6.64 -6.77 6.78
N TRP A 35 5.43 -7.32 6.94
CA TRP A 35 4.64 -7.16 8.16
C TRP A 35 5.46 -7.51 9.40
N LYS A 36 6.06 -8.71 9.42
CA LYS A 36 6.85 -9.22 10.55
C LYS A 36 8.12 -8.41 10.84
N GLU A 37 8.77 -7.87 9.82
CA GLU A 37 10.07 -7.21 9.94
C GLU A 37 9.97 -5.69 10.16
N SER A 38 8.80 -5.11 9.87
CA SER A 38 8.58 -3.67 10.01
C SER A 38 8.46 -3.26 11.48
N ARG A 39 9.39 -2.43 11.93
CA ARG A 39 9.35 -1.87 13.29
C ARG A 39 8.26 -0.84 13.45
N ASP A 40 8.06 0.03 12.47
CA ASP A 40 7.04 1.08 12.55
C ASP A 40 5.64 0.48 12.72
N ILE A 41 5.35 -0.60 11.97
CA ILE A 41 4.08 -1.34 12.13
C ILE A 41 3.92 -1.87 13.56
N HIS A 42 4.93 -2.55 14.09
CA HIS A 42 4.80 -3.25 15.37
C HIS A 42 5.02 -2.37 16.61
N GLU A 43 5.75 -1.26 16.50
CA GLU A 43 6.07 -0.35 17.59
C GLU A 43 5.14 0.88 17.61
N ILE A 44 4.50 1.23 16.48
CA ILE A 44 3.63 2.42 16.35
C ILE A 44 2.23 2.03 15.91
N ASP A 45 2.07 1.47 14.71
CA ASP A 45 0.74 1.32 14.09
C ASP A 45 -0.16 0.32 14.83
N VAL A 46 0.35 -0.88 15.12
CA VAL A 46 -0.39 -1.93 15.84
C VAL A 46 -0.72 -1.48 17.28
N PRO A 47 0.21 -0.91 18.07
CA PRO A 47 -0.13 -0.35 19.38
C PRO A 47 -1.18 0.77 19.30
N PHE A 48 -1.08 1.68 18.32
CA PHE A 48 -2.07 2.72 18.13
C PHE A 48 -3.44 2.13 17.80
N HIS A 49 -3.53 1.26 16.80
CA HIS A 49 -4.76 0.59 16.37
C HIS A 49 -5.47 -0.12 17.52
N ASN A 50 -4.72 -0.73 18.44
CA ASN A 50 -5.27 -1.42 19.60
C ASN A 50 -5.73 -0.49 20.75
N SER A 51 -5.34 0.78 20.72
CA SER A 51 -5.78 1.79 21.70
C SER A 51 -7.24 2.23 21.46
N PRO A 52 -7.95 2.77 22.45
CA PRO A 52 -9.31 3.29 22.24
C PRO A 52 -9.39 4.35 21.13
N ASN A 53 -8.41 5.25 21.06
CA ASN A 53 -8.37 6.28 20.02
C ASN A 53 -8.10 5.69 18.64
N GLY A 54 -7.18 4.72 18.53
CA GLY A 54 -6.89 4.06 17.26
C GLY A 54 -8.01 3.16 16.75
N LYS A 55 -8.79 2.53 17.65
CA LYS A 55 -10.01 1.83 17.27
C LYS A 55 -11.04 2.78 16.68
N ALA A 56 -11.34 3.88 17.37
CA ALA A 56 -12.26 4.90 16.86
C ALA A 56 -11.79 5.51 15.53
N PHE A 57 -10.48 5.77 15.39
CA PHE A 57 -9.87 6.22 14.14
C PHE A 57 -10.05 5.19 13.02
N SER A 58 -9.76 3.92 13.28
CA SER A 58 -9.83 2.85 12.27
C SER A 58 -11.27 2.61 11.83
N GLU A 59 -12.22 2.57 12.76
CA GLU A 59 -13.65 2.44 12.46
C GLU A 59 -14.16 3.62 11.63
N SER A 60 -13.86 4.85 12.05
CA SER A 60 -14.25 6.06 11.31
C SER A 60 -13.65 6.10 9.90
N THR A 61 -12.36 5.78 9.78
CA THR A 61 -11.65 5.75 8.49
C THR A 61 -12.26 4.68 7.58
N LEU A 62 -12.48 3.47 8.10
CA LEU A 62 -13.08 2.37 7.35
C LEU A 62 -14.49 2.72 6.86
N GLU A 63 -15.33 3.34 7.68
CA GLU A 63 -16.68 3.76 7.29
C GLU A 63 -16.66 4.83 6.18
N VAL A 64 -15.74 5.80 6.28
CA VAL A 64 -15.54 6.79 5.21
C VAL A 64 -15.07 6.11 3.91
N CYS A 65 -14.11 5.19 4.00
CA CYS A 65 -13.61 4.47 2.82
C CYS A 65 -14.68 3.57 2.21
N LYS A 66 -15.46 2.83 2.98
CA LYS A 66 -16.58 2.02 2.47
C LYS A 66 -17.62 2.87 1.74
N LYS A 67 -17.92 4.06 2.26
CA LYS A 67 -18.92 4.97 1.67
C LYS A 67 -18.45 5.55 0.34
N ASN A 68 -17.19 5.96 0.24
CA ASN A 68 -16.68 6.73 -0.89
C ASN A 68 -15.91 5.88 -1.91
N PHE A 69 -15.27 4.81 -1.44
CA PHE A 69 -14.38 3.95 -2.22
C PHE A 69 -14.60 2.45 -1.88
N PRO A 70 -15.85 1.94 -1.95
CA PRO A 70 -16.16 0.56 -1.59
C PRO A 70 -15.34 -0.47 -2.37
N GLN A 71 -14.98 -0.16 -3.61
CA GLN A 71 -14.21 -1.04 -4.48
C GLN A 71 -12.77 -1.26 -3.97
N TYR A 72 -12.14 -0.25 -3.39
CA TYR A 72 -10.80 -0.40 -2.81
C TYR A 72 -10.81 -1.17 -1.49
N ILE A 73 -11.90 -1.09 -0.73
CA ILE A 73 -12.09 -1.98 0.43
C ILE A 73 -12.21 -3.44 -0.01
N ARG A 74 -12.87 -3.71 -1.14
CA ARG A 74 -12.92 -5.06 -1.73
C ARG A 74 -11.55 -5.54 -2.16
N GLU A 75 -10.71 -4.67 -2.73
CA GLU A 75 -9.34 -5.01 -3.10
C GLU A 75 -8.47 -5.31 -1.89
N ILE A 76 -8.52 -4.49 -0.84
CA ILE A 76 -7.85 -4.75 0.45
C ILE A 76 -8.28 -6.10 1.03
N GLN A 77 -9.59 -6.40 1.01
CA GLN A 77 -10.09 -7.70 1.44
C GLN A 77 -9.53 -8.84 0.59
N GLY A 78 -9.46 -8.67 -0.73
CA GLY A 78 -8.82 -9.64 -1.62
C GLY A 78 -7.37 -9.88 -1.23
N ILE A 79 -6.58 -8.81 -1.02
CA ILE A 79 -5.17 -8.91 -0.61
C ILE A 79 -5.06 -9.70 0.70
N ALA A 80 -5.89 -9.40 1.69
CA ALA A 80 -5.90 -10.10 2.98
C ALA A 80 -6.20 -11.60 2.81
N ASP A 81 -7.27 -11.94 2.07
CA ASP A 81 -7.68 -13.31 1.83
C ASP A 81 -6.60 -14.11 1.09
N GLY A 82 -6.06 -13.54 0.01
CA GLY A 82 -5.01 -14.16 -0.80
C GLY A 82 -3.70 -14.34 -0.03
N ALA A 83 -3.31 -13.34 0.76
CA ALA A 83 -2.15 -13.42 1.63
C ALA A 83 -2.40 -14.34 2.84
N ARG A 84 -3.64 -14.67 3.18
CA ARG A 84 -4.04 -15.34 4.43
C ARG A 84 -3.62 -14.54 5.67
N MET A 85 -3.89 -13.25 5.65
CA MET A 85 -3.74 -12.33 6.77
C MET A 85 -5.12 -11.80 7.18
N SER A 86 -5.24 -11.18 8.36
CA SER A 86 -6.50 -10.56 8.72
C SER A 86 -6.73 -9.30 7.87
N PHE A 87 -8.01 -8.93 7.70
CA PHE A 87 -8.35 -7.66 7.05
C PHE A 87 -7.70 -6.49 7.79
N ASP A 88 -7.74 -6.49 9.12
CA ASP A 88 -7.19 -5.42 9.95
C ASP A 88 -5.69 -5.26 9.75
N ASP A 89 -4.91 -6.35 9.62
CA ASP A 89 -3.47 -6.25 9.36
C ASP A 89 -3.19 -5.53 8.03
N ILE A 90 -3.90 -5.89 6.96
CA ILE A 90 -3.73 -5.23 5.66
C ILE A 90 -4.29 -3.80 5.69
N PHE A 91 -5.37 -3.55 6.42
CA PHE A 91 -5.93 -2.21 6.56
C PHE A 91 -4.99 -1.28 7.36
N ILE A 92 -4.28 -1.79 8.37
CA ILE A 92 -3.22 -1.07 9.07
C ILE A 92 -2.11 -0.67 8.09
N LEU A 93 -1.67 -1.57 7.22
CA LEU A 93 -0.68 -1.24 6.18
C LEU A 93 -1.12 -0.07 5.29
N ASN A 94 -2.41 -0.03 4.93
CA ASN A 94 -2.98 0.99 4.04
C ASN A 94 -3.31 2.31 4.75
N THR A 95 -3.22 2.37 6.08
CA THR A 95 -3.55 3.57 6.88
C THR A 95 -2.38 4.07 7.73
N SER A 96 -1.21 3.42 7.63
CA SER A 96 -0.01 3.75 8.42
C SER A 96 0.41 5.22 8.25
N LYS A 97 0.42 5.76 7.02
CA LYS A 97 0.75 7.18 6.79
C LYS A 97 -0.21 8.12 7.54
N GLU A 98 -1.51 7.84 7.53
CA GLU A 98 -2.52 8.61 8.24
C GLU A 98 -2.35 8.51 9.76
N VAL A 99 -2.03 7.32 10.29
CA VAL A 99 -1.72 7.12 11.71
C VAL A 99 -0.54 7.98 12.14
N HIS A 100 0.56 7.92 11.38
CA HIS A 100 1.75 8.72 11.64
C HIS A 100 1.44 10.23 11.57
N ASN A 101 0.59 10.67 10.64
CA ASN A 101 0.13 12.06 10.56
C ASN A 101 -0.67 12.49 11.79
N VAL A 102 -1.63 11.68 12.24
CA VAL A 102 -2.43 11.97 13.44
C VAL A 102 -1.53 12.06 14.69
N LEU A 103 -0.64 11.09 14.87
CA LEU A 103 0.29 11.05 16.00
C LEU A 103 1.29 12.22 15.98
N SER A 104 1.68 12.69 14.80
CA SER A 104 2.54 13.86 14.63
C SER A 104 1.85 15.17 15.04
N GLN A 105 0.53 15.27 14.83
CA GLN A 105 -0.26 16.46 15.19
C GLN A 105 -0.56 16.55 16.68
N ASP A 106 -0.84 15.41 17.34
CA ASP A 106 -0.95 15.35 18.81
C ASP A 106 0.40 15.65 19.49
N SER A 107 1.50 15.37 18.80
CA SER A 107 2.87 15.57 19.26
C SER A 107 3.46 16.94 18.89
N LEU A 108 2.78 18.04 19.19
CA LEU A 108 3.39 19.40 19.15
C LEU A 108 4.60 19.59 20.09
N LYS A 109 5.10 18.53 20.76
CA LYS A 109 6.20 18.58 21.75
C LYS A 109 7.32 17.56 21.57
N GLN A 110 7.27 16.63 20.61
CA GLN A 110 8.42 15.75 20.36
C GLN A 110 9.07 16.11 19.03
N LYS A 111 10.39 16.36 19.11
CA LYS A 111 11.28 16.70 18.00
C LYS A 111 10.81 15.99 16.74
N LYS A 112 10.42 16.78 15.72
CA LYS A 112 10.20 16.33 14.34
C LYS A 112 11.10 15.13 14.08
N ALA A 113 10.54 13.91 14.12
CA ALA A 113 11.15 12.82 13.40
C ALA A 113 11.20 13.37 11.98
N LYS A 114 12.41 13.72 11.54
CA LYS A 114 12.61 14.21 10.17
C LYS A 114 11.94 13.16 9.30
N GLU A 115 10.90 13.53 8.55
CA GLU A 115 10.57 12.81 7.33
C GLU A 115 11.88 12.74 6.57
N THR A 116 12.48 11.55 6.59
CA THR A 116 13.73 11.26 5.89
C THR A 116 13.46 10.66 4.52
N ALA A 117 12.20 10.34 4.23
CA ALA A 117 11.69 9.98 2.93
C ALA A 117 11.32 11.25 2.17
N GLY A 118 11.88 11.43 0.97
CA GLY A 118 11.59 12.57 0.12
C GLY A 118 11.73 12.18 -1.33
N CYS A 119 10.61 12.00 -2.03
CA CYS A 119 10.62 11.64 -3.44
C CYS A 119 10.70 12.91 -4.32
N THR A 120 11.25 12.75 -5.52
CA THR A 120 11.33 13.81 -6.53
C THR A 120 10.73 13.33 -7.83
N ASP A 121 9.81 14.13 -8.37
CA ASP A 121 9.23 13.93 -9.69
C ASP A 121 9.84 14.89 -10.71
N VAL A 122 10.11 14.37 -11.91
CA VAL A 122 10.57 15.14 -13.07
C VAL A 122 9.63 14.92 -14.24
N ILE A 123 9.09 16.00 -14.78
CA ILE A 123 8.19 15.97 -15.93
C ILE A 123 8.85 16.70 -17.11
N ILE A 124 8.97 16.00 -18.24
CA ILE A 124 9.41 16.57 -19.51
C ILE A 124 8.21 16.51 -20.46
N ASN A 125 7.73 17.68 -20.89
CA ASN A 125 6.62 17.79 -21.83
C ASN A 125 6.98 18.75 -22.96
N THR A 126 7.51 18.20 -24.05
CA THR A 126 7.82 18.91 -25.30
C THR A 126 7.00 18.31 -26.44
N PRO A 127 6.92 18.98 -27.62
CA PRO A 127 6.21 18.43 -28.77
C PRO A 127 6.69 17.04 -29.21
N THR A 128 7.95 16.68 -28.93
CA THR A 128 8.59 15.43 -29.34
C THR A 128 8.90 14.47 -28.19
N CYS A 129 8.72 14.87 -26.93
CA CYS A 129 9.09 14.08 -25.77
C CYS A 129 8.09 14.31 -24.62
N LYS A 130 7.50 13.23 -24.12
CA LYS A 130 6.57 13.24 -22.98
C LYS A 130 7.00 12.15 -22.00
N ILE A 131 7.66 12.56 -20.92
CA ILE A 131 8.24 11.65 -19.91
C ILE A 131 7.87 12.16 -18.52
N ILE A 132 7.53 11.22 -17.64
CA ILE A 132 7.41 11.44 -16.20
C ILE A 132 8.39 10.46 -15.55
N GLY A 133 9.21 10.95 -14.63
CA GLY A 133 10.12 10.15 -13.83
C GLY A 133 9.93 10.45 -12.34
N HIS A 134 10.10 9.42 -11.53
CA HIS A 134 9.94 9.45 -10.07
C HIS A 134 11.10 8.65 -9.45
N ASN A 135 11.80 9.19 -8.46
CA ASN A 135 12.61 8.37 -7.56
C ASN A 135 11.84 8.09 -6.28
N GLU A 136 12.06 6.90 -5.72
CA GLU A 136 11.43 6.48 -4.49
C GLU A 136 12.48 6.40 -3.37
N ASP A 137 12.44 7.37 -2.46
CA ASP A 137 13.32 7.47 -1.30
C ASP A 137 12.56 7.01 -0.05
N CYS A 138 12.51 5.69 0.17
CA CYS A 138 11.81 5.06 1.29
C CYS A 138 12.77 4.31 2.24
N ASP A 139 12.26 3.71 3.33
CA ASP A 139 13.08 2.85 4.19
C ASP A 139 13.73 1.74 3.32
N PRO A 140 15.07 1.62 3.28
CA PRO A 140 15.75 0.61 2.47
C PRO A 140 15.32 -0.83 2.76
N LYS A 141 14.71 -1.09 3.93
CA LYS A 141 14.11 -2.39 4.27
C LYS A 141 12.89 -2.74 3.43
N ILE A 142 12.22 -1.77 2.80
CA ILE A 142 11.08 -2.02 1.91
C ILE A 142 11.54 -2.61 0.57
N LYS A 143 12.71 -2.19 0.09
CA LYS A 143 13.27 -2.59 -1.21
C LYS A 143 13.17 -4.09 -1.53
N PRO A 144 13.48 -5.04 -0.62
CA PRO A 144 13.32 -6.47 -0.90
C PRO A 144 11.89 -6.95 -1.06
N PHE A 145 10.89 -6.21 -0.57
CA PHE A 145 9.50 -6.65 -0.53
C PHE A 145 8.63 -6.05 -1.63
N GLY A 146 9.02 -4.91 -2.20
CA GLY A 146 8.31 -4.26 -3.30
C GLY A 146 8.12 -5.17 -4.53
N TYR A 147 7.10 -4.86 -5.32
CA TYR A 147 6.76 -5.55 -6.55
C TYR A 147 6.06 -4.61 -7.54
N ILE A 148 5.91 -5.03 -8.79
CA ILE A 148 5.12 -4.32 -9.80
C ILE A 148 3.83 -5.09 -10.07
N VAL A 149 2.73 -4.37 -10.18
CA VAL A 149 1.45 -4.90 -10.66
C VAL A 149 1.08 -4.20 -11.96
N SER A 150 0.78 -4.98 -12.99
CA SER A 150 0.15 -4.54 -14.23
C SER A 150 -1.27 -5.11 -14.25
N ALA A 151 -2.26 -4.28 -13.92
CA ALA A 151 -3.63 -4.70 -13.68
C ALA A 151 -4.59 -4.11 -14.71
N ARG A 152 -5.57 -4.91 -15.12
CA ARG A 152 -6.78 -4.45 -15.79
C ARG A 152 -7.97 -4.77 -14.89
N ILE A 153 -8.62 -3.74 -14.38
CA ILE A 153 -9.76 -3.88 -13.48
C ILE A 153 -11.05 -3.94 -14.31
N LEU A 154 -11.86 -4.97 -14.05
CA LEU A 154 -13.17 -5.14 -14.66
C LEU A 154 -14.26 -4.82 -13.64
N ASP A 155 -15.37 -4.23 -14.10
CA ASP A 155 -16.60 -4.20 -13.31
C ASP A 155 -17.31 -5.56 -13.30
N GLU A 156 -18.40 -5.67 -12.55
CA GLU A 156 -19.21 -6.90 -12.43
C GLU A 156 -19.82 -7.36 -13.76
N SER A 157 -19.86 -6.50 -14.78
CA SER A 157 -20.32 -6.84 -16.14
C SER A 157 -19.19 -7.28 -17.08
N GLY A 158 -17.94 -7.26 -16.59
CA GLY A 158 -16.75 -7.62 -17.35
C GLY A 158 -16.18 -6.47 -18.21
N ILE A 159 -16.65 -5.23 -18.00
CA ILE A 159 -16.14 -4.05 -18.71
C ILE A 159 -14.91 -3.52 -17.99
N GLU A 160 -13.85 -3.21 -18.74
CA GLU A 160 -12.64 -2.61 -18.19
C GLU A 160 -12.93 -1.18 -17.70
N VAL A 161 -12.69 -0.95 -16.41
CA VAL A 161 -12.87 0.35 -15.75
C VAL A 161 -11.54 1.02 -15.42
N GLU A 162 -10.48 0.23 -15.21
CA GLU A 162 -9.13 0.75 -14.97
C GLU A 162 -8.06 -0.14 -15.63
N ASN A 163 -6.95 0.48 -16.01
CA ASN A 163 -5.80 -0.21 -16.59
C ASN A 163 -4.53 0.54 -16.23
N PHE A 164 -3.69 -0.10 -15.43
CA PHE A 164 -2.51 0.56 -14.89
C PHE A 164 -1.33 -0.40 -14.74
N THR A 165 -0.14 0.18 -14.59
CA THR A 165 1.04 -0.51 -14.11
C THR A 165 1.72 0.34 -13.07
N ALA A 166 1.95 -0.21 -11.89
CA ALA A 166 2.46 0.53 -10.74
C ALA A 166 3.49 -0.29 -9.96
N TYR A 167 4.48 0.40 -9.39
CA TYR A 167 5.23 -0.11 -8.25
C TYR A 167 4.31 -0.14 -7.03
N CYS A 168 4.39 -1.19 -6.23
CA CYS A 168 3.55 -1.38 -5.06
C CYS A 168 4.40 -1.71 -3.84
N TYR A 169 4.05 -1.07 -2.72
CA TYR A 169 4.47 -1.48 -1.40
C TYR A 169 3.79 -2.80 -1.01
N PRO A 170 4.46 -3.68 -0.25
CA PRO A 170 3.90 -4.96 0.17
C PRO A 170 2.61 -4.81 0.97
N GLY A 171 1.50 -5.31 0.42
CA GLY A 171 0.19 -5.31 1.07
C GLY A 171 -0.57 -3.99 1.01
N VAL A 172 -0.03 -2.99 0.30
CA VAL A 172 -0.68 -1.69 0.09
C VAL A 172 -1.27 -1.65 -1.32
N LEU A 173 -2.39 -0.94 -1.47
CA LEU A 173 -3.01 -0.69 -2.77
C LEU A 173 -2.03 -0.02 -3.74
N ALA A 174 -2.23 -0.22 -5.04
CA ALA A 174 -1.40 0.42 -6.05
C ALA A 174 -1.61 1.94 -6.08
N GLY A 175 -0.52 2.71 -6.23
CA GLY A 175 -0.57 4.17 -6.37
C GLY A 175 -0.47 4.97 -5.07
N THR A 176 -0.10 4.34 -3.95
CA THR A 176 0.05 4.94 -2.60
C THR A 176 1.48 5.22 -2.19
#